data_AF-A0A2N2UMJ4-F1
#
_entry.id   AF-A0A2N2UMJ4-F1
#
_cell.length_a   1.000
_cell.length_b   1.000
_cell.length_c   1.000
_cell.angle_alpha   90.00
_cell.angle_beta   90.00
_cell.angle_gamma   90.00
#
_symmetry.space_group_name_H-M   'P 1'
#
loop_
_entity.id
_entity.type
_entity.pdbx_description
1 polymer ?
#
loop_
_entity_poly.entity_id
_entity_poly.type
_entity_poly.pdbx_seq_one_letter_code
_entity_poly.pdbx_strand_id
1 'polypeptide(L)'
;MGWLLSGIEIRNAGTVASHGGTLLDSHSMMVVLPEHKLGIIVASNSATSQGVVKTVATEALKLALEAKAGIVQPEPVPASSADVTLPPEQLARYSAWYDSMVGLVRVRPGDDALDASVMGHTLQLKPRPAGQFGLRYKLFGMIPVQVSAFDGIRISMKKVADHDVLVGHFGDDTMLVGERLRPAPVPQRLLDYVGEYRIVGQKLGIMPDRLALRLEDGLLVGECSFSELPGFVLRIGLNPISDTELLVSGLGTGKGETILATSKGKDKVLLFSGLELHKVTN
;
A
#
# COMPACT_ATOMS: atom_id res chain seq x y z
N MET A 1 -7.84 4.89 18.60
CA MET A 1 -8.08 3.43 18.76
C MET A 1 -7.22 2.70 17.76
N GLY A 2 -6.42 1.71 18.18
CA GLY A 2 -5.43 1.03 17.31
C GLY A 2 -5.82 -0.37 16.83
N TRP A 3 -6.98 -0.91 17.21
CA TRP A 3 -7.37 -2.27 16.83
C TRP A 3 -8.05 -2.33 15.46
N LEU A 4 -7.71 -3.36 14.69
CA LEU A 4 -8.37 -3.72 13.44
C LEU A 4 -9.44 -4.77 13.71
N LEU A 5 -10.67 -4.57 13.24
CA LEU A 5 -11.74 -5.59 13.30
C LEU A 5 -11.80 -6.46 12.03
N SER A 6 -10.66 -6.55 11.34
CA SER A 6 -10.48 -7.18 10.04
C SER A 6 -9.02 -7.61 9.89
N GLY A 7 -8.71 -8.51 8.96
CA GLY A 7 -7.34 -8.83 8.56
C GLY A 7 -6.83 -10.21 8.98
N ILE A 8 -7.58 -10.91 9.85
CA ILE A 8 -7.44 -12.35 10.11
C ILE A 8 -8.86 -12.94 10.03
N GLU A 9 -9.06 -13.89 9.13
CA GLU A 9 -10.36 -14.53 8.94
C GLU A 9 -10.49 -15.74 9.88
N ILE A 10 -11.26 -15.57 10.96
CA ILE A 10 -11.75 -16.68 11.79
C ILE A 10 -13.28 -16.63 11.76
N ARG A 11 -13.89 -17.57 11.05
CA ARG A 11 -15.33 -17.67 10.89
C ARG A 11 -15.98 -18.26 12.14
N ASN A 12 -17.24 -17.91 12.34
CA ASN A 12 -18.08 -18.41 13.45
C ASN A 12 -17.49 -18.11 14.85
N ALA A 13 -16.58 -17.13 14.97
CA ALA A 13 -15.88 -16.80 16.20
C ALA A 13 -16.36 -15.49 16.87
N GLY A 14 -17.42 -14.87 16.34
CA GLY A 14 -17.86 -13.55 16.79
C GLY A 14 -16.89 -12.45 16.36
N THR A 15 -16.61 -11.51 17.26
CA THR A 15 -15.70 -10.40 16.99
C THR A 15 -14.25 -10.88 16.91
N VAL A 16 -13.56 -10.55 15.82
CA VAL A 16 -12.12 -10.76 15.68
C VAL A 16 -11.44 -9.40 15.71
N ALA A 17 -10.64 -9.15 16.75
CA ALA A 17 -9.83 -7.94 16.83
C ALA A 17 -8.35 -8.30 16.68
N SER A 18 -7.62 -7.55 15.86
CA SER A 18 -6.22 -7.82 15.56
C SER A 18 -5.38 -6.55 15.47
N HIS A 19 -4.07 -6.73 15.61
CA HIS A 19 -3.07 -5.70 15.31
C HIS A 19 -1.78 -6.39 14.88
N GLY A 20 -1.19 -5.92 13.79
CA GLY A 20 0.11 -6.37 13.32
C GLY A 20 1.18 -5.28 13.46
N GLY A 21 2.44 -5.70 13.54
CA GLY A 21 3.60 -4.83 13.42
C GLY A 21 4.52 -5.36 12.32
N THR A 22 5.10 -4.48 11.53
CA THR A 22 6.07 -4.86 10.49
C THR A 22 7.14 -3.78 10.37
N LEU A 23 8.37 -4.20 10.58
CA LEU A 23 9.60 -3.53 10.19
C LEU A 23 10.29 -4.42 9.15
N LEU A 24 11.49 -4.05 8.68
CA LEU A 24 12.17 -4.83 7.64
C LEU A 24 12.56 -6.24 8.13
N ASP A 25 13.02 -6.36 9.37
CA ASP A 25 13.54 -7.62 9.93
C ASP A 25 12.64 -8.20 11.03
N SER A 26 11.56 -7.50 11.39
CA SER A 26 10.76 -7.81 12.58
C SER A 26 9.29 -7.74 12.26
N HIS A 27 8.55 -8.79 12.59
CA HIS A 27 7.13 -8.91 12.29
C HIS A 27 6.39 -9.46 13.50
N SER A 28 5.20 -8.91 13.77
CA SER A 28 4.35 -9.37 14.85
C SER A 28 2.89 -9.38 14.44
N MET A 29 2.12 -10.25 15.07
CA MET A 29 0.67 -10.33 14.94
C MET A 29 0.08 -10.67 16.29
N MET A 30 -0.93 -9.90 16.69
CA MET A 30 -1.78 -10.20 17.83
C MET A 30 -3.22 -10.30 17.34
N VAL A 31 -3.93 -11.33 17.79
CA VAL A 31 -5.35 -11.55 17.48
C VAL A 31 -6.08 -11.97 18.75
N VAL A 32 -7.25 -11.42 18.99
CA VAL A 32 -8.12 -11.79 20.11
C VAL A 32 -9.53 -12.10 19.62
N LEU A 33 -10.14 -13.11 20.27
CA LEU A 33 -11.53 -13.51 20.12
C LEU A 33 -12.22 -13.31 21.50
N PRO A 34 -12.73 -12.11 21.79
CA PRO A 34 -13.23 -11.75 23.12
C PRO A 34 -14.31 -12.69 23.64
N GLU A 35 -15.26 -13.07 22.79
CA GLU A 35 -16.39 -13.94 23.09
C GLU A 35 -15.94 -15.34 23.52
N HIS A 36 -14.81 -15.80 22.98
CA HIS A 36 -14.21 -17.09 23.31
C HIS A 36 -13.10 -16.98 24.35
N LYS A 37 -12.78 -15.76 24.85
CA LYS A 37 -11.66 -15.51 25.76
C LYS A 37 -10.36 -16.16 25.26
N LEU A 38 -10.10 -16.03 23.96
CA LEU A 38 -8.90 -16.54 23.30
C LEU A 38 -8.10 -15.37 22.75
N GLY A 39 -6.78 -15.52 22.78
CA GLY A 39 -5.87 -14.57 22.16
C GLY A 39 -4.56 -15.26 21.81
N ILE A 40 -3.94 -14.79 20.75
CA ILE A 40 -2.64 -15.27 20.30
C ILE A 40 -1.74 -14.08 19.98
N ILE A 41 -0.45 -14.24 20.27
CA ILE A 41 0.60 -13.30 19.88
C ILE A 41 1.70 -14.14 19.22
N VAL A 42 2.08 -13.73 18.01
CA VAL A 42 3.21 -14.30 17.28
C VAL A 42 4.15 -13.16 16.95
N ALA A 43 5.44 -13.34 17.21
CA ALA A 43 6.48 -12.37 16.88
C ALA A 43 7.69 -13.08 16.30
N SER A 44 8.37 -12.42 15.37
CA SER A 44 9.59 -12.90 14.74
C SER A 44 10.54 -11.74 14.49
N ASN A 45 11.84 -12.02 14.58
CA ASN A 45 12.95 -11.12 14.29
C ASN A 45 13.70 -11.58 13.02
N SER A 46 12.96 -12.12 12.04
CA SER A 46 13.49 -12.51 10.74
C SER A 46 12.83 -11.74 9.60
N ALA A 47 13.63 -11.19 8.69
CA ALA A 47 13.18 -10.44 7.51
C ALA A 47 12.31 -11.24 6.52
N THR A 48 12.34 -12.58 6.59
CA THR A 48 11.55 -13.45 5.71
C THR A 48 10.26 -13.94 6.36
N SER A 49 9.94 -13.50 7.58
CA SER A 49 8.84 -14.05 8.38
C SER A 49 7.49 -13.35 8.19
N GLN A 50 7.41 -12.25 7.43
CA GLN A 50 6.21 -11.41 7.30
C GLN A 50 4.93 -12.22 7.03
N GLY A 51 4.94 -13.10 6.02
CA GLY A 51 3.79 -13.94 5.70
C GLY A 51 3.55 -15.05 6.73
N VAL A 52 4.63 -15.61 7.29
CA VAL A 52 4.57 -16.75 8.22
C VAL A 52 3.93 -16.37 9.55
N VAL A 53 4.25 -15.19 10.08
CA VAL A 53 3.69 -14.72 11.37
C VAL A 53 2.17 -14.69 11.34
N LYS A 54 1.57 -14.19 10.24
CA LYS A 54 0.11 -14.17 10.05
C LYS A 54 -0.46 -15.59 9.93
N THR A 55 0.17 -16.46 9.14
CA THR A 55 -0.29 -17.85 8.95
C THR A 55 -0.27 -18.62 10.27
N VAL A 56 0.84 -18.54 11.03
CA VAL A 56 0.97 -19.21 12.34
C VAL A 56 -0.08 -18.68 13.31
N ALA A 57 -0.27 -17.36 13.41
CA ALA A 57 -1.29 -16.77 14.27
C ALA A 57 -2.69 -17.26 13.91
N THR A 58 -3.00 -17.33 12.61
CA THR A 58 -4.29 -17.81 12.11
C THR A 58 -4.50 -19.28 12.49
N GLU A 59 -3.63 -20.18 12.03
CA GLU A 59 -3.80 -21.63 12.21
C GLU A 59 -3.81 -22.04 13.69
N ALA A 60 -2.93 -21.48 14.51
CA ALA A 60 -2.93 -21.76 15.94
C ALA A 60 -4.20 -21.26 16.64
N LEU A 61 -4.78 -20.13 16.20
CA LEU A 61 -6.05 -19.65 16.74
C LEU A 61 -7.23 -20.51 16.28
N LYS A 62 -7.23 -21.02 15.03
CA LYS A 62 -8.23 -21.99 14.56
C LYS A 62 -8.25 -23.25 15.43
N LEU A 63 -7.07 -23.83 15.66
CA LEU A 63 -6.91 -25.02 16.51
C LEU A 63 -7.32 -24.74 17.96
N ALA A 64 -6.97 -23.58 18.51
CA ALA A 64 -7.37 -23.20 19.87
C ALA A 64 -8.89 -23.01 20.00
N LEU A 65 -9.53 -22.44 18.98
CA LEU A 65 -10.98 -22.25 18.95
C LEU A 65 -11.72 -23.59 18.84
N GLU A 66 -11.25 -24.50 17.99
CA GLU A 66 -11.76 -25.86 17.90
C GLU A 66 -11.62 -26.59 19.24
N ALA A 67 -10.43 -26.58 19.84
CA ALA A 67 -10.17 -27.26 21.10
C ALA A 67 -11.01 -26.70 22.28
N LYS A 68 -11.26 -25.38 22.31
CA LYS A 68 -11.98 -24.73 23.42
C LYS A 68 -13.49 -24.72 23.25
N ALA A 69 -13.99 -24.54 22.03
CA ALA A 69 -15.40 -24.28 21.76
C ALA A 69 -16.03 -25.30 20.78
N GLY A 70 -15.25 -26.23 20.23
CA GLY A 70 -15.73 -27.18 19.22
C GLY A 70 -16.02 -26.56 17.85
N ILE A 71 -15.59 -25.31 17.62
CA ILE A 71 -15.88 -24.58 16.39
C ILE A 71 -14.78 -24.84 15.37
N VAL A 72 -15.07 -25.71 14.41
CA VAL A 72 -14.18 -26.03 13.29
C VAL A 72 -14.33 -24.94 12.22
N GLN A 73 -13.20 -24.49 11.67
CA GLN A 73 -13.20 -23.54 10.56
C GLN A 73 -13.54 -24.23 9.24
N PRO A 74 -14.46 -23.70 8.44
CA PRO A 74 -14.80 -24.29 7.16
C PRO A 74 -13.64 -24.13 6.17
N GLU A 75 -13.59 -25.01 5.17
CA GLU A 75 -12.65 -24.86 4.06
C GLU A 75 -12.96 -23.57 3.27
N PRO A 76 -11.93 -22.83 2.84
CA PRO A 76 -12.12 -21.66 1.98
C PRO A 76 -12.79 -22.07 0.67
N VAL A 77 -13.91 -21.43 0.34
CA VAL A 77 -14.53 -21.59 -0.98
C VAL A 77 -13.93 -20.54 -1.91
N PRO A 78 -13.28 -20.93 -3.03
CA PRO A 78 -12.76 -19.96 -3.98
C PRO A 78 -13.90 -19.12 -4.56
N ALA A 79 -13.88 -17.81 -4.32
CA ALA A 79 -14.81 -16.89 -4.94
C ALA A 79 -14.43 -16.70 -6.42
N SER A 80 -14.85 -17.64 -7.29
CA SER A 80 -14.82 -17.44 -8.74
C SER A 80 -16.05 -16.63 -9.14
N SER A 81 -15.85 -15.35 -9.42
CA SER A 81 -16.84 -14.54 -10.15
C SER A 81 -16.31 -14.36 -11.57
N ALA A 82 -17.16 -14.49 -12.60
CA ALA A 82 -16.75 -14.28 -13.99
C ALA A 82 -16.33 -12.82 -14.24
N ASP A 83 -15.46 -12.59 -15.23
CA ASP A 83 -15.14 -11.23 -15.68
C ASP A 83 -16.39 -10.58 -16.27
N VAL A 84 -16.52 -9.27 -16.11
CA VAL A 84 -17.54 -8.46 -16.81
C VAL A 84 -16.84 -7.39 -17.64
N THR A 85 -17.52 -6.89 -18.66
CA THR A 85 -17.04 -5.78 -19.47
C THR A 85 -17.70 -4.50 -18.98
N LEU A 86 -16.89 -3.48 -18.71
CA LEU A 86 -17.36 -2.13 -18.44
C LEU A 86 -17.15 -1.25 -19.68
N PRO A 87 -18.06 -0.32 -19.97
CA PRO A 87 -17.84 0.69 -21.01
C PRO A 87 -16.60 1.56 -20.74
N PRO A 88 -15.89 2.05 -21.77
CA PRO A 88 -14.69 2.87 -21.61
C PRO A 88 -14.90 4.11 -20.74
N GLU A 89 -16.06 4.77 -20.83
CA GLU A 89 -16.37 5.95 -20.01
C GLU A 89 -16.53 5.63 -18.52
N GLN A 90 -16.86 4.38 -18.18
CA GLN A 90 -16.90 3.94 -16.79
C GLN A 90 -15.50 3.60 -16.28
N LEU A 91 -14.68 2.94 -17.10
CA LEU A 91 -13.27 2.67 -16.78
C LEU A 91 -12.49 3.97 -16.55
N ALA A 92 -12.71 4.98 -17.40
CA ALA A 92 -12.06 6.28 -17.29
C ALA A 92 -12.25 6.95 -15.91
N ARG A 93 -13.36 6.68 -15.19
CA ARG A 93 -13.63 7.24 -13.86
C ARG A 93 -12.63 6.78 -12.81
N TYR A 94 -12.01 5.62 -13.01
CA TYR A 94 -10.98 5.06 -12.13
C TYR A 94 -9.57 5.51 -12.52
N SER A 95 -9.41 6.32 -13.56
CA SER A 95 -8.09 6.86 -13.91
C SER A 95 -7.68 7.95 -12.92
N ALA A 96 -6.65 7.66 -12.13
CA ALA A 96 -6.09 8.59 -11.16
C ALA A 96 -4.72 8.11 -10.68
N TRP A 97 -4.12 8.91 -9.80
CA TRP A 97 -3.11 8.44 -8.86
C TRP A 97 -3.81 7.88 -7.62
N TYR A 98 -3.27 6.80 -7.09
CA TYR A 98 -3.72 6.20 -5.84
C TYR A 98 -2.52 5.99 -4.95
N ASP A 99 -2.68 6.30 -3.68
CA ASP A 99 -1.80 5.75 -2.65
C ASP A 99 -2.33 4.37 -2.25
N SER A 100 -1.42 3.45 -1.96
CA SER A 100 -1.78 2.09 -1.55
C SER A 100 -0.79 1.53 -0.54
N MET A 101 -1.14 0.40 0.08
CA MET A 101 -0.26 -0.32 1.01
C MET A 101 1.09 -0.73 0.41
N VAL A 102 1.21 -0.78 -0.91
CA VAL A 102 2.45 -1.11 -1.64
C VAL A 102 3.11 0.12 -2.28
N GLY A 103 2.62 1.33 -1.96
CA GLY A 103 3.13 2.60 -2.48
C GLY A 103 2.23 3.22 -3.56
N LEU A 104 2.78 4.21 -4.26
CA LEU A 104 2.06 4.99 -5.27
C LEU A 104 1.73 4.15 -6.51
N VAL A 105 0.45 4.16 -6.90
CA VAL A 105 -0.10 3.45 -8.05
C VAL A 105 -0.66 4.44 -9.06
N ARG A 106 -0.29 4.29 -10.33
CA ARG A 106 -0.92 5.02 -11.43
C ARG A 106 -1.91 4.13 -12.14
N VAL A 107 -3.18 4.50 -12.13
CA VAL A 107 -4.24 3.77 -12.84
C VAL A 107 -4.65 4.51 -14.11
N ARG A 108 -4.64 3.80 -15.25
CA ARG A 108 -5.06 4.31 -16.57
C ARG A 108 -6.05 3.34 -17.21
N PRO A 109 -6.99 3.84 -18.03
CA PRO A 109 -7.88 2.97 -18.79
C PRO A 109 -7.07 2.26 -19.88
N GLY A 110 -7.31 0.95 -20.02
CA GLY A 110 -7.01 0.19 -21.23
C GLY A 110 -8.29 -0.05 -22.03
N ASP A 111 -8.25 -0.99 -22.98
CA ASP A 111 -9.38 -1.25 -23.88
C ASP A 111 -10.61 -1.79 -23.14
N ASP A 112 -10.44 -2.84 -22.32
CA ASP A 112 -11.52 -3.55 -21.64
C ASP A 112 -11.23 -3.81 -20.15
N ALA A 113 -10.24 -3.11 -19.61
CA ALA A 113 -9.72 -3.23 -18.26
C ALA A 113 -8.99 -1.93 -17.84
N LEU A 114 -8.51 -1.86 -16.60
CA LEU A 114 -7.58 -0.82 -16.18
C LEU A 114 -6.16 -1.36 -16.10
N ASP A 115 -5.18 -0.51 -16.34
CA ASP A 115 -3.77 -0.78 -16.09
C ASP A 115 -3.30 0.01 -14.88
N ALA A 116 -2.78 -0.71 -13.88
CA ALA A 116 -2.22 -0.18 -12.65
C ALA A 116 -0.70 -0.37 -12.65
N SER A 117 0.04 0.73 -12.77
CA SER A 117 1.50 0.73 -12.66
C SER A 117 1.93 0.96 -11.21
N VAL A 118 2.71 0.04 -10.65
CA VAL A 118 3.14 0.05 -9.26
C VAL A 118 4.50 -0.62 -9.12
N MET A 119 5.44 0.02 -8.42
CA MET A 119 6.79 -0.54 -8.14
C MET A 119 7.52 -1.12 -9.37
N GLY A 120 7.42 -0.45 -10.53
CA GLY A 120 8.04 -0.93 -11.78
C GLY A 120 7.28 -2.07 -12.49
N HIS A 121 6.18 -2.55 -11.92
CA HIS A 121 5.31 -3.55 -12.52
C HIS A 121 4.02 -2.94 -13.06
N THR A 122 3.36 -3.66 -13.97
CA THR A 122 2.01 -3.31 -14.45
C THR A 122 1.06 -4.47 -14.15
N LEU A 123 -0.04 -4.16 -13.49
CA LEU A 123 -1.13 -5.07 -13.21
C LEU A 123 -2.34 -4.68 -14.05
N GLN A 124 -3.02 -5.67 -14.63
CA GLN A 124 -4.34 -5.47 -15.20
C GLN A 124 -5.39 -5.63 -14.09
N LEU A 125 -6.26 -4.64 -13.94
CA LEU A 125 -7.45 -4.71 -13.08
C LEU A 125 -8.65 -5.01 -13.97
N LYS A 126 -9.08 -6.28 -13.97
CA LYS A 126 -10.17 -6.76 -14.82
C LYS A 126 -11.51 -6.61 -14.08
N PRO A 127 -12.53 -5.96 -14.66
CA PRO A 127 -13.79 -5.76 -13.97
C PRO A 127 -14.49 -7.07 -13.62
N ARG A 128 -15.13 -7.09 -12.47
CA ARG A 128 -15.95 -8.17 -11.91
C ARG A 128 -17.32 -7.59 -11.50
N PRO A 129 -18.33 -8.44 -11.22
CA PRO A 129 -19.62 -7.99 -10.71
C PRO A 129 -19.47 -7.11 -9.45
N ALA A 130 -20.51 -6.32 -9.16
CA ALA A 130 -20.57 -5.44 -7.99
C ALA A 130 -19.42 -4.39 -7.91
N GLY A 131 -18.85 -3.99 -9.04
CA GLY A 131 -17.83 -2.92 -9.10
C GLY A 131 -16.47 -3.31 -8.52
N GLN A 132 -16.19 -4.62 -8.46
CA GLN A 132 -14.89 -5.16 -8.06
C GLN A 132 -13.98 -5.33 -9.28
N PHE A 133 -12.68 -5.48 -9.03
CA PHE A 133 -11.67 -5.76 -10.02
C PHE A 133 -10.77 -6.91 -9.56
N GLY A 134 -10.60 -7.92 -10.40
CA GLY A 134 -9.58 -8.95 -10.20
C GLY A 134 -8.23 -8.50 -10.72
N LEU A 135 -7.15 -9.08 -10.19
CA LEU A 135 -5.78 -8.72 -10.56
C LEU A 135 -5.17 -9.77 -11.50
N ARG A 136 -4.50 -9.30 -12.55
CA ARG A 136 -3.60 -10.10 -13.41
C ARG A 136 -2.27 -9.38 -13.56
N TYR A 137 -1.17 -10.12 -13.62
CA TYR A 137 0.14 -9.52 -13.89
C TYR A 137 0.31 -9.29 -15.38
N LYS A 138 0.81 -8.14 -15.83
CA LYS A 138 1.18 -7.94 -17.24
C LYS A 138 2.67 -8.23 -17.46
N LEU A 139 2.99 -9.38 -18.05
CA LEU A 139 4.35 -9.70 -18.49
C LEU A 139 4.80 -8.66 -19.53
N PHE A 140 5.97 -8.07 -19.29
CA PHE A 140 6.54 -6.97 -20.09
C PHE A 140 5.58 -5.76 -20.25
N GLY A 141 4.64 -5.59 -19.33
CA GLY A 141 3.64 -4.52 -19.38
C GLY A 141 2.51 -4.73 -20.38
N MET A 142 2.46 -5.86 -21.10
CA MET A 142 1.51 -6.06 -22.21
C MET A 142 0.62 -7.29 -22.03
N ILE A 143 1.20 -8.46 -21.72
CA ILE A 143 0.48 -9.74 -21.77
C ILE A 143 -0.08 -10.07 -20.38
N PRO A 144 -1.41 -10.02 -20.16
CA PRO A 144 -1.99 -10.35 -18.86
C PRO A 144 -1.91 -11.85 -18.60
N VAL A 145 -1.35 -12.23 -17.45
CA VAL A 145 -1.29 -13.60 -16.97
C VAL A 145 -1.88 -13.70 -15.57
N GLN A 146 -2.64 -14.76 -15.35
CA GLN A 146 -3.12 -15.11 -14.01
C GLN A 146 -1.93 -15.62 -13.20
N VAL A 147 -1.78 -15.10 -11.98
CA VAL A 147 -0.75 -15.54 -11.03
C VAL A 147 -1.47 -15.98 -9.78
N SER A 148 -1.11 -17.16 -9.25
CA SER A 148 -1.80 -17.76 -8.10
C SER A 148 -1.78 -16.86 -6.86
N ALA A 149 -0.74 -16.04 -6.70
CA ALA A 149 -0.65 -15.05 -5.62
C ALA A 149 -1.77 -13.98 -5.66
N PHE A 150 -2.45 -13.81 -6.79
CA PHE A 150 -3.57 -12.88 -6.96
C PHE A 150 -4.93 -13.56 -6.92
N ASP A 151 -4.97 -14.88 -6.85
CA ASP A 151 -6.23 -15.61 -6.80
C ASP A 151 -7.00 -15.24 -5.52
N GLY A 152 -8.29 -14.94 -5.68
CA GLY A 152 -9.15 -14.49 -4.59
C GLY A 152 -8.95 -13.03 -4.16
N ILE A 153 -7.93 -12.33 -4.66
CA ILE A 153 -7.73 -10.90 -4.41
C ILE A 153 -8.61 -10.10 -5.35
N ARG A 154 -9.47 -9.25 -4.77
CA ARG A 154 -10.30 -8.31 -5.53
C ARG A 154 -10.15 -6.92 -4.94
N ILE A 155 -10.27 -5.88 -5.74
CA ILE A 155 -10.22 -4.48 -5.29
C ILE A 155 -11.51 -3.80 -5.73
N SER A 156 -12.07 -2.97 -4.86
CA SER A 156 -13.19 -2.08 -5.21
C SER A 156 -12.91 -0.67 -4.71
N MET A 157 -13.57 0.33 -5.29
CA MET A 157 -13.54 1.70 -4.77
C MET A 157 -14.82 1.99 -3.99
N LYS A 158 -14.71 2.64 -2.83
CA LYS A 158 -15.85 3.14 -2.05
C LYS A 158 -15.62 4.59 -1.66
N LYS A 159 -16.70 5.37 -1.55
CA LYS A 159 -16.66 6.70 -0.96
C LYS A 159 -16.92 6.60 0.55
N VAL A 160 -16.02 7.14 1.36
CA VAL A 160 -16.16 7.22 2.82
C VAL A 160 -15.90 8.66 3.21
N ALA A 161 -16.93 9.34 3.70
CA ALA A 161 -16.93 10.80 3.88
C ALA A 161 -16.47 11.52 2.59
N ASP A 162 -15.39 12.29 2.65
CA ASP A 162 -14.78 13.01 1.55
C ASP A 162 -13.66 12.23 0.85
N HIS A 163 -13.36 10.99 1.25
CA HIS A 163 -12.33 10.14 0.65
C HIS A 163 -12.91 9.13 -0.32
N ASP A 164 -12.21 8.92 -1.44
CA ASP A 164 -12.46 7.80 -2.36
C ASP A 164 -11.41 6.72 -2.06
N VAL A 165 -11.81 5.68 -1.31
CA VAL A 165 -10.91 4.66 -0.78
C VAL A 165 -10.90 3.38 -1.62
N LEU A 166 -9.75 2.72 -1.65
CA LEU A 166 -9.59 1.38 -2.19
C LEU A 166 -9.82 0.35 -1.09
N VAL A 167 -10.75 -0.58 -1.34
CA VAL A 167 -11.04 -1.71 -0.46
C VAL A 167 -10.55 -2.98 -1.13
N GLY A 168 -9.61 -3.66 -0.50
CA GLY A 168 -9.16 -4.98 -0.89
C GLY A 168 -10.07 -6.04 -0.27
N HIS A 169 -10.39 -7.07 -1.05
CA HIS A 169 -11.18 -8.23 -0.65
C HIS A 169 -10.28 -9.46 -0.79
N PHE A 170 -10.07 -10.17 0.30
CA PHE A 170 -9.18 -11.32 0.40
C PHE A 170 -10.00 -12.49 0.96
N GLY A 171 -10.57 -13.33 0.10
CA GLY A 171 -11.61 -14.24 0.54
C GLY A 171 -12.87 -13.47 0.99
N ASP A 172 -13.33 -13.71 2.22
CA ASP A 172 -14.47 -12.97 2.82
C ASP A 172 -14.02 -11.76 3.65
N ASP A 173 -12.70 -11.61 3.88
CA ASP A 173 -12.14 -10.45 4.56
C ASP A 173 -12.08 -9.22 3.65
N THR A 174 -12.31 -8.04 4.22
CA THR A 174 -12.08 -6.77 3.55
C THR A 174 -11.21 -5.84 4.38
N MET A 175 -10.38 -5.04 3.72
CA MET A 175 -9.58 -4.00 4.39
C MET A 175 -9.36 -2.79 3.48
N LEU A 176 -9.10 -1.65 4.11
CA LEU A 176 -8.63 -0.44 3.43
C LEU A 176 -7.22 -0.70 2.90
N VAL A 177 -7.03 -0.64 1.58
CA VAL A 177 -5.73 -0.90 0.94
C VAL A 177 -5.14 0.33 0.26
N GLY A 178 -5.85 1.45 0.27
CA GLY A 178 -5.38 2.69 -0.35
C GLY A 178 -6.46 3.75 -0.48
N GLU A 179 -6.10 4.86 -1.13
CA GLU A 179 -7.02 5.94 -1.46
C GLU A 179 -6.67 6.58 -2.80
N ARG A 180 -7.67 7.18 -3.44
CA ARG A 180 -7.49 8.04 -4.61
C ARG A 180 -6.86 9.36 -4.17
N LEU A 181 -5.74 9.70 -4.78
CA LEU A 181 -5.09 10.97 -4.53
C LEU A 181 -5.76 12.11 -5.28
N ARG A 182 -5.69 13.29 -4.69
CA ARG A 182 -6.10 14.57 -5.28
C ARG A 182 -4.87 15.47 -5.34
N PRO A 183 -4.09 15.42 -6.44
CA PRO A 183 -2.92 16.27 -6.59
C PRO A 183 -3.30 17.75 -6.52
N ALA A 184 -2.59 18.52 -5.72
CA ALA A 184 -2.72 19.98 -5.71
C ALA A 184 -1.78 20.61 -6.77
N PRO A 185 -2.11 21.82 -7.28
CA PRO A 185 -1.19 22.54 -8.16
C PRO A 185 0.19 22.72 -7.51
N VAL A 186 1.25 22.44 -8.26
CA VAL A 186 2.63 22.53 -7.75
C VAL A 186 3.13 23.98 -7.84
N PRO A 187 3.46 24.63 -6.70
CA PRO A 187 4.04 25.97 -6.70
C PRO A 187 5.36 26.00 -7.48
N GLN A 188 5.59 27.08 -8.22
CA GLN A 188 6.77 27.21 -9.08
C GLN A 188 8.08 27.10 -8.28
N ARG A 189 8.10 27.58 -7.03
CA ARG A 189 9.25 27.45 -6.13
C ARG A 189 9.63 25.99 -5.83
N LEU A 190 8.65 25.09 -5.75
CA LEU A 190 8.90 23.68 -5.47
C LEU A 190 9.45 22.94 -6.69
N LEU A 191 9.28 23.48 -7.90
CA LEU A 191 9.91 22.92 -9.10
C LEU A 191 11.44 22.99 -9.05
N ASP A 192 12.00 23.99 -8.38
CA ASP A 192 13.45 24.09 -8.14
C ASP A 192 14.01 22.91 -7.33
N TYR A 193 13.15 22.18 -6.61
CA TYR A 193 13.52 21.04 -5.79
C TYR A 193 13.41 19.71 -6.56
N VAL A 194 12.86 19.68 -7.78
CA VAL A 194 12.84 18.45 -8.59
C VAL A 194 14.26 18.05 -8.98
N GLY A 195 14.68 16.81 -8.67
CA GLY A 195 16.02 16.30 -8.95
C GLY A 195 16.44 15.15 -8.03
N GLU A 196 17.71 14.77 -8.13
CA GLU A 196 18.34 13.75 -7.29
C GLU A 196 18.80 14.34 -5.95
N TYR A 197 18.84 13.50 -4.92
CA TYR A 197 19.18 13.87 -3.56
C TYR A 197 20.14 12.87 -2.92
N ARG A 198 20.94 13.36 -1.98
CA ARG A 198 21.77 12.55 -1.08
C ARG A 198 21.46 12.89 0.38
N ILE A 199 21.42 11.87 1.24
CA ILE A 199 21.33 12.07 2.69
C ILE A 199 22.69 12.57 3.19
N VAL A 200 22.67 13.63 4.00
CA VAL A 200 23.86 14.14 4.69
C VAL A 200 23.76 13.81 6.18
N GLY A 201 24.87 13.38 6.78
CA GLY A 201 24.96 13.05 8.21
C GLY A 201 25.03 11.55 8.48
N GLN A 202 24.67 11.16 9.71
CA GLN A 202 24.74 9.78 10.15
C GLN A 202 23.60 8.96 9.56
N LYS A 203 23.95 7.89 8.82
CA LYS A 203 22.98 6.88 8.41
C LYS A 203 22.59 6.04 9.63
N LEU A 204 21.30 5.97 9.94
CA LEU A 204 20.76 5.16 11.03
C LEU A 204 19.93 4.03 10.44
N GLY A 205 20.30 2.78 10.68
CA GLY A 205 19.61 1.64 10.10
C GLY A 205 19.67 1.63 8.58
N ILE A 206 18.62 1.10 7.95
CA ILE A 206 18.52 0.94 6.51
C ILE A 206 18.04 2.24 5.89
N MET A 207 18.82 2.75 4.94
CA MET A 207 18.65 4.05 4.32
C MET A 207 18.67 3.89 2.81
N PRO A 208 17.88 4.67 2.07
CA PRO A 208 17.88 4.60 0.62
C PRO A 208 19.21 5.10 0.06
N ASP A 209 19.70 4.41 -0.98
CA ASP A 209 20.94 4.77 -1.68
C ASP A 209 20.70 5.74 -2.82
N ARG A 210 19.48 5.74 -3.38
CA ARG A 210 19.03 6.75 -4.33
C ARG A 210 17.73 7.37 -3.84
N LEU A 211 17.68 8.67 -3.95
CA LEU A 211 16.54 9.50 -3.59
C LEU A 211 16.32 10.51 -4.69
N ALA A 212 15.09 10.61 -5.17
CA ALA A 212 14.71 11.60 -6.16
C ALA A 212 13.36 12.23 -5.83
N LEU A 213 13.22 13.50 -6.17
CA LEU A 213 11.93 14.17 -6.28
C LEU A 213 11.63 14.37 -7.76
N ARG A 214 10.51 13.84 -8.24
CA ARG A 214 10.05 13.92 -9.63
C ARG A 214 8.74 14.70 -9.73
N LEU A 215 8.46 15.23 -10.92
CA LEU A 215 7.15 15.75 -11.29
C LEU A 215 6.57 14.85 -12.38
N GLU A 216 5.41 14.23 -12.12
CA GLU A 216 4.75 13.30 -13.04
C GLU A 216 3.26 13.56 -13.09
N ASP A 217 2.70 13.81 -14.28
CA ASP A 217 1.26 14.09 -14.47
C ASP A 217 0.73 15.15 -13.48
N GLY A 218 1.55 16.16 -13.14
CA GLY A 218 1.21 17.22 -12.18
C GLY A 218 1.31 16.85 -10.71
N LEU A 219 1.78 15.66 -10.36
CA LEU A 219 2.03 15.19 -8.99
C LEU A 219 3.53 15.21 -8.69
N LEU A 220 3.93 15.71 -7.52
CA LEU A 220 5.28 15.50 -7.00
C LEU A 220 5.41 14.08 -6.46
N VAL A 221 6.44 13.36 -6.89
CA VAL A 221 6.68 11.96 -6.52
C VAL A 221 8.05 11.84 -5.88
N GLY A 222 8.08 11.40 -4.62
CA GLY A 222 9.31 10.96 -3.97
C GLY A 222 9.63 9.53 -4.38
N GLU A 223 10.85 9.28 -4.85
CA GLU A 223 11.33 7.95 -5.21
C GLU A 223 12.52 7.57 -4.35
N CYS A 224 12.52 6.35 -3.84
CA CYS A 224 13.65 5.81 -3.11
C CYS A 224 13.89 4.33 -3.41
N SER A 225 15.17 3.97 -3.54
CA SER A 225 15.62 2.59 -3.74
C SER A 225 16.67 2.20 -2.70
N PHE A 226 16.71 0.91 -2.36
CA PHE A 226 17.59 0.34 -1.34
C PHE A 226 18.47 -0.73 -2.00
N SER A 227 19.78 -0.71 -1.77
CA SER A 227 20.68 -1.74 -2.30
C SER A 227 20.34 -3.13 -1.77
N GLU A 228 19.76 -3.20 -0.57
CA GLU A 228 19.28 -4.43 0.06
C GLU A 228 18.04 -5.00 -0.63
N LEU A 229 17.33 -4.21 -1.44
CA LEU A 229 16.13 -4.61 -2.18
C LEU A 229 16.25 -4.26 -3.68
N PRO A 230 17.09 -4.97 -4.45
CA PRO A 230 17.28 -4.71 -5.87
C PRO A 230 15.97 -4.80 -6.66
N GLY A 231 15.73 -3.83 -7.55
CA GLY A 231 14.53 -3.76 -8.38
C GLY A 231 13.29 -3.18 -7.68
N PHE A 232 13.34 -3.01 -6.36
CA PHE A 232 12.29 -2.34 -5.60
C PHE A 232 12.53 -0.83 -5.59
N VAL A 233 11.55 -0.08 -6.13
CA VAL A 233 11.52 1.40 -6.03
C VAL A 233 10.26 1.78 -5.29
N LEU A 234 10.41 2.26 -4.06
CA LEU A 234 9.31 2.85 -3.31
C LEU A 234 9.05 4.24 -3.88
N ARG A 235 7.77 4.48 -4.20
CA ARG A 235 7.29 5.74 -4.75
C ARG A 235 6.18 6.25 -3.85
N ILE A 236 6.24 7.52 -3.49
CA ILE A 236 5.25 8.20 -2.63
C ILE A 236 4.75 9.47 -3.30
N GLY A 237 3.44 9.71 -3.25
CA GLY A 237 2.85 10.97 -3.71
C GLY A 237 3.03 12.07 -2.67
N LEU A 238 3.40 13.26 -3.12
CA LEU A 238 3.63 14.43 -2.29
C LEU A 238 2.71 15.58 -2.74
N ASN A 239 1.94 16.12 -1.81
CA ASN A 239 1.00 17.21 -2.07
C ASN A 239 1.54 18.51 -1.47
N PRO A 240 1.77 19.56 -2.28
CA PRO A 240 2.10 20.88 -1.75
C PRO A 240 0.98 21.44 -0.86
N ILE A 241 1.36 21.93 0.31
CA ILE A 241 0.47 22.69 1.20
C ILE A 241 0.91 24.16 1.33
N SER A 242 2.15 24.47 0.94
CA SER A 242 2.68 25.83 0.82
C SER A 242 3.82 25.85 -0.21
N ASP A 243 4.46 27.01 -0.41
CA ASP A 243 5.62 27.16 -1.30
C ASP A 243 6.89 26.44 -0.79
N THR A 244 6.84 25.94 0.44
CA THR A 244 7.97 25.29 1.11
C THR A 244 7.62 23.95 1.75
N GLU A 245 6.34 23.56 1.83
CA GLU A 245 5.94 22.34 2.54
C GLU A 245 5.18 21.39 1.63
N LEU A 246 5.55 20.12 1.72
CA LEU A 246 4.95 19.00 1.01
C LEU A 246 4.42 18.01 2.04
N LEU A 247 3.17 17.58 1.89
CA LEU A 247 2.55 16.54 2.69
C LEU A 247 2.69 15.18 2.00
N VAL A 248 3.10 14.15 2.73
CA VAL A 248 3.05 12.77 2.23
C VAL A 248 1.59 12.35 2.07
N SER A 249 1.17 12.13 0.82
CA SER A 249 -0.22 11.85 0.47
C SER A 249 -0.59 10.38 0.76
N GLY A 250 -1.85 10.14 1.15
CA GLY A 250 -2.34 8.81 1.48
C GLY A 250 -3.03 8.72 2.84
N LEU A 251 -3.44 7.50 3.18
CA LEU A 251 -3.93 7.13 4.51
C LEU A 251 -3.03 6.06 5.14
N GLY A 252 -2.85 6.13 6.45
CA GLY A 252 -2.12 5.12 7.23
C GLY A 252 -0.69 5.54 7.59
N THR A 253 0.16 4.55 7.86
CA THR A 253 1.50 4.76 8.41
C THR A 253 2.40 5.58 7.48
N GLY A 254 3.06 6.60 8.04
CA GLY A 254 3.97 7.48 7.30
C GLY A 254 3.27 8.48 6.37
N LYS A 255 1.93 8.54 6.39
CA LYS A 255 1.13 9.51 5.63
C LYS A 255 0.77 10.70 6.51
N GLY A 256 0.56 11.86 5.89
CA GLY A 256 0.35 13.12 6.61
C GLY A 256 1.63 13.72 7.20
N GLU A 257 2.78 13.08 7.01
CA GLU A 257 4.08 13.65 7.38
C GLU A 257 4.43 14.84 6.49
N THR A 258 5.19 15.79 7.01
CA THR A 258 5.61 16.99 6.27
C THR A 258 7.07 16.91 5.86
N ILE A 259 7.34 17.21 4.59
CA ILE A 259 8.68 17.46 4.05
C ILE A 259 8.82 18.96 3.86
N LEU A 260 9.86 19.54 4.46
CA LEU A 260 10.15 20.98 4.37
C LEU A 260 11.25 21.24 3.34
N ALA A 261 10.92 22.01 2.31
CA ALA A 261 11.83 22.52 1.30
C ALA A 261 12.47 23.84 1.76
N THR A 262 13.78 23.81 1.96
CA THR A 262 14.59 24.94 2.43
C THR A 262 15.85 25.12 1.59
N SER A 263 16.68 26.10 1.92
CA SER A 263 17.96 26.34 1.26
C SER A 263 19.06 26.59 2.27
N LYS A 264 20.24 26.03 2.04
CA LYS A 264 21.48 26.36 2.77
C LYS A 264 22.46 27.00 1.79
N GLY A 265 22.52 28.33 1.80
CA GLY A 265 23.27 29.06 0.78
C GLY A 265 22.68 28.83 -0.62
N LYS A 266 23.46 28.23 -1.52
CA LYS A 266 23.01 27.87 -2.88
C LYS A 266 22.37 26.49 -2.95
N ASP A 267 22.51 25.68 -1.90
CA ASP A 267 22.06 24.29 -1.91
C ASP A 267 20.57 24.20 -1.59
N LYS A 268 19.83 23.47 -2.42
CA LYS A 268 18.41 23.13 -2.18
C LYS A 268 18.36 21.91 -1.28
N VAL A 269 17.66 22.02 -0.16
CA VAL A 269 17.61 21.00 0.89
C VAL A 269 16.16 20.62 1.18
N LEU A 270 15.86 19.32 1.27
CA LEU A 270 14.60 18.81 1.82
C LEU A 270 14.87 18.26 3.23
N LEU A 271 14.02 18.61 4.19
CA LEU A 271 14.07 18.11 5.56
C LEU A 271 12.92 17.14 5.79
N PHE A 272 13.22 15.96 6.31
CA PHE A 272 12.20 14.94 6.60
C PHE A 272 12.65 14.06 7.77
N SER A 273 11.83 13.95 8.83
CA SER A 273 12.11 13.08 9.98
C SER A 273 13.51 13.25 10.59
N GLY A 274 14.02 14.49 10.64
CA GLY A 274 15.36 14.82 11.13
C GLY A 274 16.50 14.57 10.15
N LEU A 275 16.22 14.04 8.95
CA LEU A 275 17.19 13.88 7.87
C LEU A 275 17.28 15.13 7.02
N GLU A 276 18.51 15.45 6.56
CA GLU A 276 18.75 16.46 5.54
C GLU A 276 19.06 15.79 4.21
N LEU A 277 18.23 16.06 3.20
CA LEU A 277 18.40 15.60 1.83
C LEU A 277 18.91 16.77 1.01
N HIS A 278 20.16 16.70 0.57
CA HIS A 278 20.79 17.75 -0.23
C HIS A 278 20.65 17.41 -1.71
N LYS A 279 20.14 18.34 -2.51
CA LYS A 279 20.00 18.15 -3.95
C LYS A 279 21.37 17.98 -4.58
N VAL A 280 21.53 16.98 -5.44
CA VAL A 280 22.75 16.77 -6.20
C VAL A 280 22.76 17.77 -7.36
N THR A 281 23.71 18.70 -7.32
CA THR A 281 24.02 19.60 -8.45
C THR A 281 25.08 18.95 -9.31
N ASN A 282 24.77 18.75 -10.60
CA ASN A 282 25.79 18.47 -11.62
C ASN A 282 26.56 19.75 -11.96
#